data_AF-A0AAW2FF32-F1
#
_entry.id   AF-A0AAW2FF32-F1
#
_cell.length_a   1.000
_cell.length_b   1.000
_cell.length_c   1.000
_cell.angle_alpha   90.00
_cell.angle_beta   90.00
_cell.angle_gamma   90.00
#
_symmetry.space_group_name_H-M   'P 1'
#
loop_
_entity.id
_entity.type
_entity.pdbx_description
1 polymer ?
#
loop_
_entity_poly.entity_id
_entity_poly.type
_entity_poly.pdbx_seq_one_letter_code
_entity_poly.pdbx_strand_id
1 'polypeptide(L)'
;MIPNRAAPIIGFVFVVLATVAFDRGEAIICYQCNSEYDPRCGDPFDSYSLGTVNCSFQPRLEHLSYLEPTICRKISQKVYGKVRVVRSCGYLTDKMDNGECLTRSGTHDVRATYCSCTSDLCNSVESLRTPSLLPLASLLTAVLATPSLLLSCPTAPPRISLSTT
;
A
#
# COMPACT_ATOMS: atom_id res chain seq x y z
N MET A 1 -22.46 35.04 -42.59
CA MET A 1 -21.46 34.11 -42.03
C MET A 1 -22.18 33.12 -41.13
N ILE A 2 -22.38 31.88 -41.59
CA ILE A 2 -23.04 30.84 -40.78
C ILE A 2 -21.96 30.27 -39.85
N PRO A 3 -22.09 30.40 -38.52
CA PRO A 3 -21.10 29.82 -37.61
C PRO A 3 -21.12 28.30 -37.79
N ASN A 4 -19.96 27.73 -38.09
CA ASN A 4 -19.80 26.30 -38.38
C ASN A 4 -20.01 25.49 -37.09
N ARG A 5 -21.27 25.21 -36.75
CA ARG A 5 -21.69 24.46 -35.54
C ARG A 5 -21.11 23.05 -35.45
N ALA A 6 -20.54 22.53 -36.54
CA ALA A 6 -19.85 21.24 -36.58
C ALA A 6 -18.47 21.27 -35.89
N ALA A 7 -17.78 22.41 -35.87
CA ALA A 7 -16.44 22.54 -35.27
C ALA A 7 -16.38 22.17 -33.77
N PRO A 8 -17.30 22.63 -32.89
CA PRO A 8 -17.27 22.22 -31.47
C PRO A 8 -17.64 20.75 -31.27
N ILE A 9 -18.51 20.19 -32.11
CA ILE A 9 -18.92 18.78 -32.04
C ILE A 9 -17.75 17.88 -32.41
N ILE A 10 -17.03 18.21 -33.49
CA ILE A 10 -15.83 17.50 -33.92
C ILE A 10 -14.76 17.56 -32.83
N GLY A 11 -14.51 18.75 -32.26
CA GLY A 11 -13.56 18.91 -31.15
C GLY A 11 -13.93 18.06 -29.92
N PHE A 12 -15.20 18.03 -29.54
CA PHE A 12 -15.69 17.22 -28.43
C PHE A 12 -15.50 15.72 -28.68
N VAL A 13 -15.80 15.23 -29.88
CA VAL A 13 -15.59 13.83 -30.28
C VAL A 13 -14.12 13.44 -30.22
N PHE A 14 -13.21 14.31 -30.67
CA PHE A 14 -11.76 14.06 -30.55
C PHE A 14 -11.28 13.99 -29.10
N VAL A 15 -11.78 14.85 -28.21
CA VAL A 15 -11.44 14.83 -26.78
C VAL A 15 -11.92 13.54 -26.11
N VAL A 16 -13.15 13.11 -26.40
CA VAL A 16 -13.71 11.86 -25.85
C VAL A 16 -12.91 10.65 -26.35
N LEU A 17 -12.61 10.57 -27.65
CA LEU A 17 -11.78 9.50 -28.22
C LEU A 17 -10.37 9.46 -27.60
N ALA A 18 -9.75 10.62 -27.38
CA ALA A 18 -8.45 10.69 -26.72
C ALA A 18 -8.51 10.16 -25.28
N THR A 19 -9.56 10.44 -24.52
CA THR A 19 -9.69 9.95 -23.13
C THR A 19 -9.97 8.46 -23.00
N VAL A 20 -10.60 7.83 -24.00
CA VAL A 20 -10.95 6.40 -23.98
C VAL A 20 -9.77 5.52 -24.44
N ALA A 21 -8.81 6.09 -25.19
CA ALA A 21 -7.67 5.35 -25.74
C ALA A 21 -6.49 5.17 -24.77
N PHE A 22 -6.52 5.77 -23.57
CA PHE A 22 -5.47 5.59 -22.58
C PHE A 22 -5.82 4.46 -21.60
N ASP A 23 -5.78 3.22 -22.08
CA ASP A 23 -5.56 2.10 -21.17
C ASP A 23 -4.13 2.24 -20.63
N ARG A 24 -4.01 2.76 -19.40
CA ARG A 24 -2.74 2.72 -18.68
C ARG A 24 -2.51 1.27 -18.29
N GLY A 25 -1.68 0.56 -19.07
CA GLY A 25 -1.07 -0.67 -18.59
C GLY A 25 -0.24 -0.34 -17.35
N GLU A 26 -0.78 -0.63 -16.17
CA GLU A 26 -0.10 -0.49 -14.89
C GLU A 26 1.06 -1.51 -14.86
N ALA A 27 2.25 -1.05 -15.21
CA ALA A 27 3.47 -1.84 -15.14
C ALA A 27 4.13 -1.62 -13.77
N ILE A 28 4.22 -2.70 -12.98
CA ILE A 28 4.83 -2.71 -11.64
C ILE A 28 6.17 -3.46 -11.67
N ILE A 29 7.13 -3.00 -10.88
CA ILE A 29 8.44 -3.64 -10.71
C ILE A 29 8.49 -4.37 -9.37
N CYS A 30 8.88 -5.64 -9.36
CA CYS A 30 8.95 -6.45 -8.14
C CYS A 30 10.30 -7.15 -8.00
N TYR A 31 10.68 -7.50 -6.77
CA TYR A 31 11.75 -8.48 -6.58
C TYR A 31 11.29 -9.87 -7.05
N GLN A 32 12.14 -10.55 -7.79
CA GLN A 32 11.94 -11.94 -8.21
C GLN A 32 13.11 -12.81 -7.77
N CYS A 33 12.92 -13.53 -6.67
CA CYS A 33 13.98 -14.31 -6.06
C CYS A 33 13.42 -15.46 -5.20
N ASN A 34 14.31 -16.39 -4.83
CA ASN A 34 13.99 -17.55 -4.02
C ASN A 34 15.12 -17.84 -3.04
N SER A 35 14.83 -17.84 -1.73
CA SER A 35 15.83 -17.98 -0.68
C SER A 35 16.51 -19.35 -0.61
N GLU A 36 15.97 -20.34 -1.33
CA GLU A 36 16.62 -21.64 -1.52
C GLU A 36 17.91 -21.51 -2.35
N TYR A 37 17.92 -20.61 -3.34
CA TYR A 37 19.03 -20.43 -4.27
C TYR A 37 19.90 -19.22 -3.93
N ASP A 38 19.30 -18.18 -3.35
CA ASP A 38 20.00 -16.97 -2.90
C ASP A 38 19.54 -16.58 -1.48
N PRO A 39 20.35 -16.87 -0.44
CA PRO A 39 20.01 -16.57 0.95
C PRO A 39 19.65 -15.11 1.23
N ARG A 40 20.10 -14.16 0.39
CA ARG A 40 19.77 -12.72 0.52
C ARG A 40 18.29 -12.43 0.26
N CYS A 41 17.62 -13.33 -0.46
CA CYS A 41 16.17 -13.33 -0.61
C CYS A 41 15.45 -13.83 0.66
N GLY A 42 16.16 -14.22 1.72
CA GLY A 42 15.54 -14.57 2.99
C GLY A 42 14.96 -13.35 3.75
N ASP A 43 14.70 -13.58 5.03
CA ASP A 43 14.45 -12.53 6.02
C ASP A 43 15.54 -12.67 7.11
N PRO A 44 16.26 -11.59 7.49
CA PRO A 44 16.13 -10.22 6.99
C PRO A 44 16.50 -10.10 5.51
N PHE A 45 15.79 -9.20 4.80
CA PHE A 45 15.93 -9.03 3.37
C PHE A 45 17.14 -8.17 3.01
N ASP A 46 17.99 -8.66 2.11
CA ASP A 46 19.11 -7.90 1.54
C ASP A 46 18.88 -7.71 0.04
N SER A 47 18.54 -6.48 -0.36
CA SER A 47 18.23 -6.14 -1.75
C SER A 47 19.47 -6.05 -2.65
N TYR A 48 20.68 -6.05 -2.10
CA TYR A 48 21.88 -5.80 -2.87
C TYR A 48 22.08 -6.89 -3.94
N SER A 49 22.03 -6.48 -5.21
CA SER A 49 22.17 -7.33 -6.41
C SER A 49 21.14 -8.45 -6.58
N LEU A 50 19.99 -8.38 -5.91
CA LEU A 50 18.86 -9.26 -6.19
C LEU A 50 18.13 -8.85 -7.48
N GLY A 51 17.66 -9.86 -8.22
CA GLY A 51 16.89 -9.64 -9.44
C GLY A 51 15.58 -8.90 -9.19
N THR A 52 15.38 -7.80 -9.90
CA THR A 52 14.08 -7.14 -10.05
C THR A 52 13.56 -7.39 -11.46
N VAL A 53 12.24 -7.41 -11.61
CA VAL A 53 11.60 -7.59 -12.91
C VAL A 53 10.46 -6.61 -13.06
N ASN A 54 10.29 -6.09 -14.27
CA ASN A 54 9.04 -5.46 -14.65
C ASN A 54 8.00 -6.57 -14.90
N CYS A 55 6.93 -6.56 -14.13
CA CYS A 55 5.92 -7.59 -14.20
C CYS A 55 5.20 -7.63 -15.54
N SER A 56 5.15 -6.53 -16.30
CA SER A 56 4.57 -6.53 -17.65
C SER A 56 5.29 -7.46 -18.64
N PHE A 57 6.54 -7.85 -18.35
CA PHE A 57 7.30 -8.82 -19.16
C PHE A 57 7.06 -10.28 -18.74
N GLN A 58 6.34 -10.53 -17.65
CA GLN A 58 6.02 -11.88 -17.23
C GLN A 58 4.93 -12.48 -18.13
N PRO A 59 5.08 -13.74 -18.56
CA PRO A 59 4.09 -14.38 -19.40
C PRO A 59 2.77 -14.54 -18.65
N ARG A 60 1.65 -14.37 -19.36
CA ARG A 60 0.34 -14.72 -18.83
C ARG A 60 0.31 -16.23 -18.54
N LEU A 61 -0.22 -16.62 -17.38
CA LEU A 61 -0.37 -18.02 -17.02
C LEU A 61 -1.41 -18.67 -17.94
N GLU A 62 -1.15 -19.88 -18.46
CA GLU A 62 -2.07 -20.56 -19.38
C GLU A 62 -3.49 -20.67 -18.84
N HIS A 63 -3.62 -20.97 -17.55
CA HIS A 63 -4.89 -21.14 -16.84
C HIS A 63 -5.54 -19.81 -16.42
N LEU A 64 -4.83 -18.69 -16.55
CA LEU A 64 -5.28 -17.33 -16.21
C LEU A 64 -4.89 -16.34 -17.33
N SER A 65 -5.07 -16.75 -18.58
CA SER A 65 -4.60 -16.02 -19.75
C SER A 65 -5.21 -14.63 -19.91
N TYR A 66 -6.35 -14.37 -19.25
CA TYR A 66 -7.02 -13.08 -19.25
C TYR A 66 -6.45 -12.08 -18.22
N LEU A 67 -5.62 -12.54 -17.27
CA LEU A 67 -5.07 -11.70 -16.21
C LEU A 67 -3.64 -11.27 -16.49
N GLU A 68 -3.35 -10.02 -16.12
CA GLU A 68 -2.00 -9.47 -16.14
C GLU A 68 -1.38 -9.49 -14.73
N PRO A 69 -0.06 -9.64 -14.65
CA PRO A 69 0.67 -9.58 -13.40
C PRO A 69 0.81 -8.11 -12.94
N THR A 70 -0.08 -7.66 -12.06
CA THR A 70 -0.17 -6.25 -11.63
C THR A 70 0.19 -6.03 -10.16
N ILE A 71 0.66 -7.06 -9.44
CA ILE A 71 1.03 -6.96 -8.03
C ILE A 71 2.37 -7.64 -7.72
N CYS A 72 3.02 -7.22 -6.64
CA CYS A 72 4.13 -7.95 -6.05
C CYS A 72 3.64 -8.91 -4.98
N ARG A 73 4.27 -10.08 -4.89
CA ARG A 73 4.02 -11.08 -3.85
C ARG A 73 5.28 -11.40 -3.07
N LYS A 74 5.07 -11.71 -1.80
CA LYS A 74 6.05 -12.34 -0.92
C LYS A 74 5.38 -13.53 -0.23
N ILE A 75 6.00 -14.69 -0.32
CA ILE A 75 5.52 -15.91 0.33
C ILE A 75 6.63 -16.40 1.23
N SER A 76 6.36 -16.52 2.53
CA SER A 76 7.27 -17.13 3.51
C SER A 76 6.67 -18.44 3.98
N GLN A 77 7.38 -19.55 3.73
CA GLN A 77 6.94 -20.90 4.06
C GLN A 77 7.90 -21.51 5.07
N LYS A 78 7.37 -21.94 6.21
CA LYS A 78 8.09 -22.77 7.18
C LYS A 78 7.61 -24.21 7.03
N VAL A 79 8.54 -25.13 6.83
CA VAL A 79 8.29 -26.57 6.72
C VAL A 79 9.34 -27.28 7.56
N TYR A 80 8.92 -27.93 8.65
CA TYR A 80 9.81 -28.67 9.55
C TYR A 80 11.04 -27.87 10.00
N GLY A 81 10.81 -26.67 10.55
CA GLY A 81 11.89 -25.79 11.00
C GLY A 81 12.65 -25.03 9.89
N LYS A 82 12.51 -25.42 8.61
CA LYS A 82 13.18 -24.73 7.49
C LYS A 82 12.27 -23.65 6.91
N VAL A 83 12.80 -22.44 6.75
CA VAL A 83 12.07 -21.30 6.19
C VAL A 83 12.56 -21.03 4.77
N ARG A 84 11.61 -20.88 3.84
CA ARG A 84 11.84 -20.49 2.45
C ARG A 84 11.01 -19.26 2.12
N VAL A 85 11.66 -18.24 1.56
CA VAL A 85 11.01 -17.02 1.11
C VAL A 85 11.09 -16.95 -0.42
N VAL A 86 9.95 -16.68 -1.03
CA VAL A 86 9.82 -16.50 -2.48
C VAL A 86 9.17 -15.15 -2.74
N ARG A 87 9.79 -14.36 -3.62
CA ARG A 87 9.28 -13.07 -4.08
C ARG A 87 9.04 -13.16 -5.58
N SER A 88 7.89 -12.68 -6.05
CA SER A 88 7.53 -12.74 -7.47
C SER A 88 6.47 -11.69 -7.83
N CYS A 89 6.22 -11.51 -9.12
CA CYS A 89 4.99 -10.91 -9.61
C CYS A 89 3.77 -11.80 -9.29
N GLY A 90 2.59 -11.21 -9.18
CA GLY A 90 1.31 -11.88 -8.96
C GLY A 90 0.22 -11.34 -9.88
N TYR A 91 -0.77 -12.19 -10.15
CA TYR A 91 -1.81 -11.98 -11.17
C TYR A 91 -3.21 -11.75 -10.58
N LEU A 92 -3.43 -12.18 -9.34
CA LEU A 92 -4.75 -12.09 -8.68
C LEU A 92 -4.67 -11.01 -7.62
N THR A 93 -5.42 -9.94 -7.83
CA THR A 93 -5.62 -8.89 -6.84
C THR A 93 -6.68 -9.32 -5.83
N ASP A 94 -6.49 -8.95 -4.57
CA ASP A 94 -7.44 -9.17 -3.49
C ASP A 94 -7.63 -7.88 -2.67
N LYS A 95 -8.73 -7.77 -1.92
CA LYS A 95 -8.97 -6.64 -1.02
C LYS A 95 -7.89 -6.51 0.06
N MET A 96 -7.19 -7.60 0.37
CA MET A 96 -6.11 -7.65 1.36
C MET A 96 -4.74 -7.23 0.77
N ASP A 97 -4.66 -6.90 -0.52
CA ASP A 97 -3.43 -6.34 -1.10
C ASP A 97 -3.06 -5.02 -0.37
N ASN A 98 -1.78 -4.86 -0.04
CA ASN A 98 -1.25 -3.80 0.84
C ASN A 98 -1.77 -3.85 2.30
N GLY A 99 -2.55 -4.87 2.66
CA GLY A 99 -3.11 -5.08 3.99
C GLY A 99 -2.34 -6.08 4.84
N GLU A 100 -3.05 -6.74 5.77
CA GLU A 100 -2.47 -7.79 6.60
C GLU A 100 -2.19 -9.05 5.78
N CYS A 101 -1.01 -9.65 5.99
CA CYS A 101 -0.65 -10.88 5.30
C CYS A 101 -1.47 -12.08 5.81
N LEU A 102 -1.93 -12.90 4.88
CA LEU A 102 -2.67 -14.11 5.18
C LEU A 102 -1.71 -15.22 5.63
N THR A 103 -1.84 -15.69 6.86
CA THR A 103 -1.17 -16.91 7.33
C THR A 103 -2.09 -18.13 7.19
N ARG A 104 -1.58 -19.23 6.65
CA ARG A 104 -2.20 -20.55 6.71
C ARG A 104 -1.29 -21.52 7.46
N SER A 105 -1.85 -22.20 8.46
CA SER A 105 -1.18 -23.26 9.21
C SER A 105 -1.62 -24.63 8.70
N GLY A 106 -0.66 -25.51 8.47
CA GLY A 106 -0.88 -26.92 8.13
C GLY A 106 -0.56 -27.85 9.30
N THR A 107 -0.54 -29.14 9.03
CA THR A 107 -0.14 -30.18 10.00
C THR A 107 1.38 -30.26 10.12
N HIS A 108 1.90 -30.61 11.31
CA HIS A 108 3.32 -30.87 11.56
C HIS A 108 4.30 -29.72 11.22
N ASP A 109 4.19 -28.57 11.89
CA ASP A 109 5.09 -27.41 11.72
C ASP A 109 5.23 -26.91 10.27
N VAL A 110 4.11 -26.93 9.56
CA VAL A 110 3.97 -26.32 8.24
C VAL A 110 3.17 -25.02 8.37
N ARG A 111 3.74 -23.88 8.00
CA ARG A 111 3.07 -22.58 8.00
C ARG A 111 3.46 -21.80 6.76
N ALA A 112 2.50 -21.18 6.09
CA ALA A 112 2.76 -20.32 4.94
C ALA A 112 2.10 -18.95 5.16
N THR A 113 2.87 -17.88 5.00
CA THR A 113 2.41 -16.50 5.06
C THR A 113 2.46 -15.90 3.66
N TYR A 114 1.33 -15.36 3.20
CA TYR A 114 1.13 -14.78 1.88
C TYR A 114 0.89 -13.28 2.03
N CYS A 115 1.75 -12.48 1.41
CA CYS A 115 1.63 -11.03 1.34
C CYS A 115 1.55 -10.60 -0.13
N SER A 116 0.74 -9.59 -0.41
CA SER A 116 0.59 -8.95 -1.71
C SER A 116 0.61 -7.44 -1.54
N CYS A 117 1.15 -6.72 -2.53
CA CYS A 117 1.18 -5.27 -2.53
C CYS A 117 1.29 -4.72 -3.96
N THR A 118 0.92 -3.45 -4.16
CA THR A 118 0.68 -2.86 -5.49
C THR A 118 1.66 -1.75 -5.86
N SER A 119 2.69 -1.48 -5.05
CA SER A 119 3.71 -0.48 -5.35
C SER A 119 5.03 -1.11 -5.76
N ASP A 120 5.85 -0.37 -6.49
CA ASP A 120 7.15 -0.87 -6.93
C ASP A 120 8.01 -1.33 -5.74
N LEU A 121 8.59 -2.52 -5.88
CA LEU A 121 9.55 -3.12 -4.94
C LEU A 121 9.00 -3.30 -3.51
N CYS A 122 7.68 -3.24 -3.34
CA CYS A 122 7.00 -3.32 -2.06
C CYS A 122 7.14 -4.69 -1.37
N ASN A 123 7.45 -5.74 -2.14
CA ASN A 123 7.67 -7.07 -1.59
C ASN A 123 9.05 -7.25 -0.93
N SER A 124 9.84 -6.18 -0.78
CA SER A 124 11.08 -6.18 0.02
C SER A 124 10.82 -6.38 1.51
N VAL A 125 9.79 -5.73 2.04
CA VAL A 125 9.60 -5.57 3.48
C VAL A 125 9.30 -6.91 4.16
N GLU A 126 9.83 -7.08 5.35
CA GLU A 126 9.30 -8.06 6.29
C GLU A 126 7.87 -7.64 6.65
N SER A 127 6.93 -8.58 6.79
CA SER A 127 5.56 -8.24 7.23
C SER A 127 5.57 -7.87 8.71
N LEU A 128 6.36 -6.87 9.07
CA LEU A 128 6.38 -6.26 10.36
C LEU A 128 5.05 -5.54 10.48
N ARG A 129 4.20 -6.08 11.36
CA ARG A 129 3.09 -5.30 11.94
C ARG A 129 3.73 -4.02 12.45
N THR A 130 3.64 -2.93 11.70
CA THR A 130 3.99 -1.61 12.23
C THR A 130 2.95 -1.34 13.30
N PRO A 131 3.30 -1.35 14.62
CA PRO A 131 2.36 -0.85 15.60
C PRO A 131 2.12 0.60 15.23
N SER A 132 0.88 0.98 14.91
CA SER A 132 0.56 2.37 14.64
C SER A 132 0.89 3.15 15.92
N LEU A 133 1.91 4.03 15.84
CA LEU A 133 2.26 4.96 16.91
C LEU A 133 1.33 6.19 16.92
N LEU A 134 0.37 6.25 15.99
CA LEU A 134 -0.66 7.27 15.89
C LEU A 134 -1.42 7.57 17.19
N PRO A 135 -1.80 6.59 18.06
CA PRO A 135 -2.47 6.91 19.32
C PRO A 135 -1.53 7.54 20.36
N LEU A 136 -0.21 7.32 20.28
CA LEU A 136 0.74 7.96 21.20
C LEU A 136 1.00 9.43 20.83
N ALA A 137 1.00 9.75 19.54
CA ALA A 137 1.16 11.13 19.07
C ALA A 137 -0.03 12.03 19.44
N SER A 138 -1.25 11.50 19.47
CA SER A 138 -2.45 12.27 19.86
C SER A 138 -2.54 12.53 21.37
N LEU A 139 -2.02 11.64 22.22
CA LEU A 139 -1.93 11.91 23.66
C LEU A 139 -0.89 13.00 23.97
N LEU A 140 0.23 13.03 23.24
CA LEU A 140 1.29 14.02 23.49
C LEU A 140 0.86 15.45 23.13
N THR A 141 0.09 15.62 22.05
CA THR A 141 -0.47 16.93 21.67
C THR A 141 -1.56 17.40 22.64
N ALA A 142 -2.37 16.49 23.19
CA ALA A 142 -3.35 16.83 24.21
C ALA A 142 -2.69 17.31 25.52
N VAL A 143 -1.59 16.67 25.96
CA VAL A 143 -0.85 17.07 27.17
C VAL A 143 -0.10 18.39 26.99
N LEU A 144 0.37 18.70 25.78
CA LEU A 144 1.06 19.96 25.47
C LEU A 144 0.09 21.15 25.25
N ALA A 145 -1.19 20.89 24.92
CA ALA A 145 -2.20 21.92 24.70
C ALA A 145 -2.99 22.31 25.97
N THR A 146 -2.91 21.53 27.05
CA THR A 146 -3.59 21.82 28.33
C THR A 146 -3.06 23.06 29.07
N PRO A 147 -1.78 23.47 29.01
CA PRO A 147 -1.34 24.71 29.66
C PRO A 147 -1.92 25.97 28.99
N SER A 148 -2.22 25.91 27.69
CA SER A 148 -2.69 27.05 26.89
C SER A 148 -4.19 27.36 27.09
N LEU A 149 -4.98 26.35 27.43
CA LEU A 149 -6.42 26.49 27.68
C LEU A 149 -6.75 26.96 29.11
N LEU A 150 -5.88 26.69 30.09
CA LEU A 150 -6.04 27.21 31.45
C LEU A 150 -5.64 28.68 31.59
N LEU A 151 -4.81 29.21 30.69
CA LEU A 151 -4.36 30.61 30.69
C LEU A 151 -5.33 31.57 29.97
N SER A 152 -6.35 31.05 29.27
CA SER A 152 -7.31 31.82 28.48
C SER A 152 -8.69 31.96 29.14
N CYS A 153 -8.86 31.51 30.39
CA CYS A 153 -10.05 31.82 31.18
C CYS A 153 -9.79 33.08 32.02
N PRO A 154 -10.32 34.27 31.64
CA PRO A 154 -10.34 35.40 32.55
C PRO A 154 -11.33 35.09 33.66
N THR A 155 -10.83 34.84 34.88
CA THR A 155 -11.64 34.94 36.09
C THR A 155 -11.97 36.41 36.31
N ALA A 156 -13.01 36.92 35.65
CA ALA A 156 -13.60 38.20 36.03
C ALA A 156 -14.48 37.96 37.27
N PRO A 157 -14.16 38.54 38.45
CA PRO A 157 -15.09 38.52 39.57
C PRO A 157 -16.29 39.44 39.24
N PRO A 158 -17.52 39.09 39.61
CA PRO A 158 -18.66 39.98 39.41
C PRO A 158 -18.50 41.24 40.27
N ARG A 159 -18.46 42.42 39.64
CA ARG A 159 -18.60 43.71 40.35
C ARG A 159 -20.04 43.84 40.82
N ILE A 160 -20.25 43.73 42.12
CA ILE A 160 -21.49 44.15 42.78
C ILE A 160 -21.47 45.69 42.80
N SER A 161 -22.30 46.32 41.98
CA SER A 161 -22.58 47.76 42.09
C SER A 161 -23.64 47.97 43.17
N LEU A 162 -23.21 48.44 44.34
CA LEU A 162 -24.08 48.93 45.40
C LEU A 162 -24.51 50.36 45.04
N SER A 163 -25.76 50.54 44.64
CA SER A 163 -26.37 51.86 44.44
C SER A 163 -26.93 52.36 45.78
N THR A 164 -26.27 53.36 46.37
CA THR A 164 -26.79 54.19 47.45
C THR A 164 -27.49 55.42 46.88
N THR A 165 -28.80 55.49 47.04
CA THR A 165 -29.61 56.66 47.45
C THR A 165 -30.92 56.13 48.00
#